data_AF-C6VVC5-F1
#
_entry.id   AF-C6VVC5-F1
#
_cell.length_a   1.000
_cell.length_b   1.000
_cell.length_c   1.000
_cell.angle_alpha   90.00
_cell.angle_beta   90.00
_cell.angle_gamma   90.00
#
_symmetry.space_group_name_H-M   'P 1'
#
loop_
_entity.id
_entity.type
_entity.pdbx_description
1 polymer ?
#
loop_
_entity_poly.entity_id
_entity_poly.type
_entity_poly.pdbx_seq_one_letter_code
_entity_poly.pdbx_strand_id
1 'polypeptide(L)'
;MVLDCTIFRLCYRPPLTKGVPRRGGLWNPVFHLKNLYLHIHIIRIKFMAGARADSIFRITTDKEHVICPPQQVFSNADFHFTLTVGGGLFEDECEYDGFRQVLQRLGETEFYILENIGATITDRSLPFSATISLDCRYVDFQTMLEAFEPPFGWVINHFFVFGNNAGWGIYVAEFPPVNIIGCSKLLLREFREAFGIEGNGYEQISDLIDREFENNPEDKRRFIEVYVNDNRIA
;
A
#
# COMPACT_ATOMS: atom_id res chain seq x y z
N MET A 1 13.60 10.28 -34.56
CA MET A 1 12.27 10.60 -35.10
C MET A 1 11.61 11.56 -34.12
N VAL A 2 11.15 12.68 -34.65
CA VAL A 2 10.85 13.94 -33.96
C VAL A 2 9.55 13.86 -33.16
N LEU A 3 9.48 14.62 -32.06
CA LEU A 3 8.33 14.80 -31.17
C LEU A 3 7.03 15.12 -31.94
N ASP A 4 5.92 14.57 -31.46
CA ASP A 4 4.61 15.20 -31.65
C ASP A 4 4.08 15.70 -30.29
N CYS A 5 4.28 17.01 -30.07
CA CYS A 5 3.78 17.77 -28.94
C CYS A 5 2.45 18.41 -29.37
N THR A 6 1.31 17.76 -29.10
CA THR A 6 -0.01 18.38 -29.27
C THR A 6 -0.73 18.53 -27.93
N ILE A 7 -0.50 19.70 -27.32
CA ILE A 7 -1.48 20.62 -26.69
C ILE A 7 -2.57 19.98 -25.80
N PHE A 8 -2.45 20.19 -24.49
CA PHE A 8 -3.62 20.51 -23.63
C PHE A 8 -3.43 21.91 -23.03
N ARG A 9 -4.24 22.86 -23.52
CA ARG A 9 -4.46 24.17 -22.91
C ARG A 9 -5.21 23.98 -21.59
N LEU A 10 -4.56 24.19 -20.46
CA LEU A 10 -5.26 24.52 -19.22
C LEU A 10 -5.63 26.01 -19.25
N CYS A 11 -6.92 26.30 -19.41
CA CYS A 11 -7.50 27.61 -19.17
C CYS A 11 -7.39 27.96 -17.68
N TYR A 12 -6.24 28.48 -17.25
CA TYR A 12 -6.15 29.17 -15.97
C TYR A 12 -6.62 30.62 -16.18
N ARG A 13 -7.86 30.94 -15.80
CA ARG A 13 -8.27 32.33 -15.56
C ARG A 13 -7.70 32.73 -14.20
N PRO A 14 -6.73 33.66 -14.12
CA PRO A 14 -6.32 34.18 -12.83
C PRO A 14 -7.47 35.00 -12.22
N PRO A 15 -7.64 34.99 -10.88
CA PRO A 15 -8.61 35.86 -10.23
C PRO A 15 -8.22 37.33 -10.48
N LEU A 16 -9.21 38.14 -10.82
CA LEU A 16 -9.08 39.60 -10.91
C LEU A 16 -8.81 40.16 -9.51
N THR A 17 -7.54 40.34 -9.15
CA THR A 17 -7.16 41.23 -8.05
C THR A 17 -6.40 42.43 -8.62
N LYS A 18 -7.02 43.60 -8.45
CA LYS A 18 -6.44 44.91 -8.74
C LYS A 18 -5.33 45.21 -7.72
N GLY A 19 -4.17 45.70 -8.17
CA GLY A 19 -3.27 46.51 -7.33
C GLY A 19 -1.82 46.02 -7.12
N VAL A 20 -0.93 46.25 -8.10
CA VAL A 20 0.42 46.91 -8.03
C VAL A 20 1.45 46.49 -6.95
N PRO A 21 2.80 46.51 -7.17
CA PRO A 21 3.64 46.27 -8.34
C PRO A 21 4.77 45.23 -8.10
N ARG A 22 5.41 44.84 -9.21
CA ARG A 22 6.64 44.02 -9.29
C ARG A 22 7.82 44.64 -8.53
N ARG A 23 8.51 43.86 -7.71
CA ARG A 23 9.97 43.97 -7.47
C ARG A 23 10.61 42.60 -7.75
N GLY A 24 11.72 42.65 -8.48
CA GLY A 24 12.36 41.49 -9.09
C GLY A 24 12.81 40.43 -8.10
N GLY A 25 12.34 39.21 -8.32
CA GLY A 25 13.07 38.00 -8.00
C GLY A 25 13.50 37.36 -9.32
N LEU A 26 14.79 37.07 -9.47
CA LEU A 26 15.28 36.26 -10.57
C LEU A 26 14.45 34.98 -10.66
N TRP A 27 13.79 34.79 -11.80
CA TRP A 27 13.21 33.51 -12.17
C TRP A 27 14.33 32.47 -12.20
N ASN A 28 14.28 31.50 -11.28
CA ASN A 28 15.23 30.40 -11.23
C ASN A 28 14.61 29.18 -11.94
N PRO A 29 14.91 28.93 -13.23
CA PRO A 29 14.27 27.87 -14.02
C PRO A 29 14.56 26.45 -13.48
N VAL A 30 15.55 26.29 -12.61
CA VAL A 30 15.91 25.01 -11.98
C VAL A 30 14.85 24.54 -10.96
N PHE A 31 14.13 25.47 -10.31
CA PHE A 31 13.08 25.12 -9.34
C PHE A 31 11.80 24.61 -10.01
N HIS A 32 11.42 25.19 -11.15
CA HIS A 32 10.25 24.76 -11.93
C HIS A 32 10.48 23.44 -12.66
N LEU A 33 11.69 23.17 -13.14
CA LEU A 33 12.03 21.89 -13.77
C LEU A 33 12.06 20.74 -12.75
N LYS A 34 12.57 20.95 -11.53
CA LYS A 34 12.51 19.94 -10.45
C LYS A 34 11.07 19.59 -10.04
N ASN A 35 10.19 20.60 -9.92
CA ASN A 35 8.79 20.38 -9.59
C ASN A 35 8.00 19.69 -10.71
N LEU A 36 8.31 19.99 -11.98
CA LEU A 36 7.69 19.34 -13.13
C LEU A 36 8.20 17.89 -13.31
N TYR A 37 9.49 17.64 -13.08
CA TYR A 37 10.04 16.28 -13.08
C TYR A 37 9.44 15.43 -11.96
N LEU A 38 9.30 16.00 -10.76
CA LEU A 38 8.64 15.34 -9.63
C LEU A 38 7.18 15.03 -9.94
N HIS A 39 6.43 15.97 -10.52
CA HIS A 39 5.04 15.72 -10.95
C HIS A 39 4.91 14.64 -12.03
N ILE A 40 5.78 14.65 -13.04
CA ILE A 40 5.74 13.64 -14.12
C ILE A 40 6.19 12.26 -13.61
N HIS A 41 7.18 12.18 -12.70
CA HIS A 41 7.56 10.92 -12.05
C HIS A 41 6.43 10.38 -11.16
N ILE A 42 5.79 11.22 -10.35
CA ILE A 42 4.67 10.81 -9.49
C ILE A 42 3.49 10.31 -10.34
N ILE A 43 3.17 10.94 -11.47
CA ILE A 43 2.08 10.49 -12.35
C ILE A 43 2.42 9.14 -13.02
N ARG A 44 3.67 8.92 -13.45
CA ARG A 44 4.11 7.64 -14.04
C ARG A 44 4.16 6.51 -13.01
N ILE A 45 4.68 6.77 -11.81
CA ILE A 45 4.69 5.82 -10.70
C ILE A 45 3.26 5.48 -10.30
N LYS A 46 2.34 6.46 -10.25
CA LYS A 46 0.91 6.21 -10.01
C LYS A 46 0.26 5.31 -11.05
N PHE A 47 0.52 5.53 -12.34
CA PHE A 47 -0.10 4.73 -13.40
C PHE A 47 0.47 3.30 -13.43
N MET A 48 1.77 3.13 -13.16
CA MET A 48 2.40 1.80 -13.14
C MET A 48 2.12 1.04 -11.85
N ALA A 49 2.21 1.69 -10.68
CA ALA A 49 1.90 1.07 -9.40
C ALA A 49 0.41 0.76 -9.27
N GLY A 50 -0.49 1.65 -9.72
CA GLY A 50 -1.93 1.39 -9.75
C GLY A 50 -2.31 0.20 -10.63
N ALA A 51 -1.85 0.16 -11.89
CA ALA A 51 -2.13 -0.97 -12.78
C ALA A 51 -1.54 -2.31 -12.29
N ARG A 52 -0.42 -2.27 -11.56
CA ARG A 52 0.17 -3.46 -10.92
C ARG A 52 -0.63 -3.88 -9.70
N ALA A 53 -1.04 -2.94 -8.87
CA ALA A 53 -1.87 -3.19 -7.70
C ALA A 53 -3.22 -3.80 -8.10
N ASP A 54 -3.86 -3.33 -9.18
CA ASP A 54 -5.12 -3.87 -9.71
C ASP A 54 -5.02 -5.35 -10.13
N SER A 55 -3.81 -5.82 -10.48
CA SER A 55 -3.58 -7.23 -10.80
C SER A 55 -3.53 -8.15 -9.58
N ILE A 56 -3.40 -7.58 -8.38
CA ILE A 56 -3.23 -8.29 -7.10
C ILE A 56 -4.42 -8.04 -6.17
N PHE A 57 -4.97 -6.82 -6.18
CA PHE A 57 -6.01 -6.33 -5.29
C PHE A 57 -7.23 -5.86 -6.06
N ARG A 58 -8.39 -5.88 -5.39
CA ARG A 58 -9.63 -5.27 -5.85
C ARG A 58 -9.63 -3.82 -5.40
N ILE A 59 -9.14 -2.94 -6.26
CA ILE A 59 -9.09 -1.50 -6.00
C ILE A 59 -10.31 -0.84 -6.63
N THR A 60 -11.01 -0.04 -5.85
CA THR A 60 -12.12 0.78 -6.35
C THR A 60 -11.62 2.15 -6.76
N THR A 61 -12.20 2.70 -7.83
CA THR A 61 -11.90 4.07 -8.27
C THR A 61 -12.62 5.13 -7.43
N ASP A 62 -13.52 4.70 -6.55
CA ASP A 62 -14.35 5.53 -5.70
C ASP A 62 -14.13 5.18 -4.23
N LYS A 63 -14.02 6.23 -3.42
CA LYS A 63 -13.84 6.18 -1.97
C LYS A 63 -15.08 5.68 -1.24
N GLU A 64 -16.27 5.84 -1.83
CA GLU A 64 -17.52 5.37 -1.22
C GLU A 64 -17.70 3.84 -1.32
N HIS A 65 -16.91 3.18 -2.16
CA HIS A 65 -17.03 1.75 -2.46
C HIS A 65 -15.79 0.94 -2.06
N VAL A 66 -14.97 1.49 -1.16
CA VAL A 66 -13.70 0.88 -0.75
C VAL A 66 -13.91 -0.53 -0.21
N ILE A 67 -13.06 -1.45 -0.67
CA ILE A 67 -13.05 -2.84 -0.21
C ILE A 67 -11.99 -2.97 0.88
N CYS A 68 -12.41 -3.40 2.06
CA CYS A 68 -11.57 -3.73 3.21
C CYS A 68 -12.03 -5.06 3.82
N PRO A 69 -11.24 -5.70 4.70
CA PRO A 69 -11.72 -6.83 5.50
C PRO A 69 -12.97 -6.44 6.31
N PRO A 70 -13.95 -7.34 6.46
CA PRO A 70 -13.92 -8.78 6.20
C PRO A 70 -14.12 -9.18 4.73
N GLN A 71 -14.42 -8.26 3.81
CA GLN A 71 -14.54 -8.57 2.39
C GLN A 71 -13.17 -8.93 1.79
N GLN A 72 -13.17 -9.76 0.74
CA GLN A 72 -11.96 -10.18 0.05
C GLN A 72 -11.32 -9.01 -0.73
N VAL A 73 -10.18 -8.53 -0.26
CA VAL A 73 -9.42 -7.43 -0.87
C VAL A 73 -8.57 -7.89 -2.06
N PHE A 74 -8.21 -9.18 -2.13
CA PHE A 74 -7.37 -9.73 -3.20
C PHE A 74 -8.19 -10.08 -4.44
N SER A 75 -7.66 -9.74 -5.62
CA SER A 75 -8.32 -10.02 -6.90
C SER A 75 -8.19 -11.49 -7.29
N ASN A 76 -7.07 -12.12 -6.97
CA ASN A 76 -6.79 -13.52 -7.30
C ASN A 76 -7.45 -14.49 -6.30
N ALA A 77 -8.39 -15.30 -6.79
CA ALA A 77 -9.05 -16.33 -6.01
C ALA A 77 -8.14 -17.50 -5.62
N ASP A 78 -7.02 -17.69 -6.33
CA ASP A 78 -6.05 -18.77 -6.08
C ASP A 78 -4.94 -18.36 -5.10
N PHE A 79 -5.05 -17.21 -4.44
CA PHE A 79 -4.09 -16.82 -3.39
C PHE A 79 -4.34 -17.53 -2.08
N HIS A 80 -3.29 -18.08 -1.49
CA HIS A 80 -3.31 -18.59 -0.12
C HIS A 80 -3.06 -17.43 0.83
N PHE A 81 -3.81 -17.41 1.94
CA PHE A 81 -3.73 -16.33 2.91
C PHE A 81 -2.99 -16.77 4.18
N THR A 82 -2.11 -15.90 4.66
CA THR A 82 -1.54 -15.97 6.00
C THR A 82 -1.74 -14.65 6.71
N LEU A 83 -1.88 -14.71 8.02
CA LEU A 83 -2.22 -13.60 8.89
C LEU A 83 -1.07 -13.35 9.85
N THR A 84 -0.78 -12.08 10.10
CA THR A 84 0.06 -11.64 11.22
C THR A 84 -0.52 -10.38 11.83
N VAL A 85 0.00 -9.96 12.98
CA VAL A 85 -0.42 -8.75 13.67
C VAL A 85 -0.20 -7.53 12.77
N GLY A 86 -1.18 -6.62 12.75
CA GLY A 86 -1.13 -5.36 11.99
C GLY A 86 -0.71 -4.18 12.87
N GLY A 87 -0.96 -2.96 12.38
CA GLY A 87 -0.47 -1.71 12.99
C GLY A 87 0.94 -1.30 12.52
N GLY A 88 1.71 -2.26 12.01
CA GLY A 88 2.97 -2.09 11.28
C GLY A 88 3.05 -3.14 10.16
N LEU A 89 3.97 -3.00 9.21
CA LEU A 89 4.19 -4.02 8.16
C LEU A 89 5.19 -5.07 8.65
N PHE A 90 6.14 -4.66 9.49
CA PHE A 90 7.15 -5.51 10.10
C PHE A 90 7.22 -5.17 11.59
N GLU A 91 7.34 -6.18 12.43
CA GLU A 91 7.53 -6.02 13.88
C GLU A 91 8.96 -5.57 14.20
N ASP A 92 9.95 -6.07 13.45
CA ASP A 92 11.36 -5.79 13.68
C ASP A 92 12.23 -5.84 12.40
N GLU A 93 13.53 -5.60 12.59
CA GLU A 93 14.53 -5.66 11.51
C GLU A 93 14.69 -7.08 10.93
N CYS A 94 14.47 -8.13 11.73
CA CYS A 94 14.59 -9.51 11.27
C CYS A 94 13.48 -9.85 10.27
N GLU A 95 12.24 -9.46 10.56
CA GLU A 95 11.12 -9.65 9.62
C GLU A 95 11.33 -8.86 8.33
N TYR A 96 11.77 -7.59 8.45
CA TYR A 96 12.08 -6.74 7.30
C TYR A 96 13.14 -7.37 6.40
N ASP A 97 14.24 -7.85 6.98
CA ASP A 97 15.32 -8.48 6.22
C ASP A 97 14.90 -9.85 5.65
N GLY A 98 14.12 -10.63 6.40
CA GLY A 98 13.53 -11.88 5.92
C GLY A 98 12.68 -11.63 4.68
N PHE A 99 11.76 -10.68 4.75
CA PHE A 99 10.91 -10.26 3.64
C PHE A 99 11.73 -9.77 2.44
N ARG A 100 12.73 -8.90 2.65
CA ARG A 100 13.62 -8.43 1.59
C ARG A 100 14.31 -9.58 0.87
N GLN A 101 14.81 -10.57 1.62
CA GLN A 101 15.45 -11.73 1.02
C GLN A 101 14.47 -12.58 0.20
N VAL A 102 13.23 -12.73 0.65
CA VAL A 102 12.17 -13.38 -0.15
C VAL A 102 11.99 -12.63 -1.47
N LEU A 103 11.81 -11.31 -1.43
CA LEU A 103 11.60 -10.51 -2.62
C LEU A 103 12.79 -10.54 -3.58
N GLN A 104 14.02 -10.47 -3.08
CA GLN A 104 15.24 -10.60 -3.88
C GLN A 104 15.30 -11.95 -4.61
N ARG A 105 14.90 -13.06 -3.97
CA ARG A 105 14.81 -14.38 -4.61
C ARG A 105 13.76 -14.43 -5.71
N LEU A 106 12.71 -13.61 -5.62
CA LEU A 106 11.69 -13.45 -6.67
C LEU A 106 12.15 -12.55 -7.82
N GLY A 107 13.36 -11.99 -7.75
CA GLY A 107 13.90 -11.07 -8.74
C GLY A 107 13.35 -9.65 -8.64
N GLU A 108 12.69 -9.31 -7.53
CA GLU A 108 12.30 -7.94 -7.24
C GLU A 108 13.54 -7.09 -6.90
N THR A 109 13.45 -5.80 -7.18
CA THR A 109 14.46 -4.80 -6.76
C THR A 109 13.86 -3.75 -5.82
N GLU A 110 12.53 -3.69 -5.77
CA GLU A 110 11.75 -2.74 -4.98
C GLU A 110 10.38 -3.32 -4.68
N PHE A 111 9.71 -2.78 -3.68
CA PHE A 111 8.28 -3.00 -3.44
C PHE A 111 7.57 -1.66 -3.31
N TYR A 112 6.25 -1.70 -3.42
CA TYR A 112 5.38 -0.53 -3.46
C TYR A 112 4.43 -0.57 -2.28
N ILE A 113 4.12 0.61 -1.75
CA ILE A 113 3.08 0.84 -0.76
C ILE A 113 2.08 1.81 -1.36
N LEU A 114 0.80 1.48 -1.34
CA LEU A 114 -0.28 2.32 -1.87
C LEU A 114 -1.42 2.36 -0.84
N GLU A 115 -1.88 3.56 -0.50
CA GLU A 115 -3.01 3.74 0.41
C GLU A 115 -4.34 3.35 -0.26
N ASN A 116 -5.15 2.60 0.48
CA ASN A 116 -6.55 2.31 0.15
C ASN A 116 -7.44 3.50 0.55
N ILE A 117 -7.34 4.59 -0.22
CA ILE A 117 -7.98 5.86 0.11
C ILE A 117 -9.51 5.72 0.23
N GLY A 118 -10.07 6.22 1.34
CA GLY A 118 -11.49 6.12 1.66
C GLY A 118 -11.82 4.95 2.61
N ALA A 119 -10.87 4.04 2.87
CA ALA A 119 -11.02 3.06 3.95
C ALA A 119 -11.12 3.72 5.32
N THR A 120 -10.46 4.88 5.47
CA THR A 120 -10.54 5.72 6.67
C THR A 120 -10.96 7.13 6.29
N ILE A 121 -11.69 7.81 7.20
CA ILE A 121 -12.16 9.19 6.99
C ILE A 121 -10.94 10.11 6.91
N THR A 122 -10.72 10.70 5.72
CA THR A 122 -9.61 11.62 5.47
C THR A 122 -10.02 12.72 4.48
N ASP A 123 -9.55 13.95 4.71
CA ASP A 123 -9.78 15.09 3.81
C ASP A 123 -8.94 15.02 2.52
N ARG A 124 -7.98 14.08 2.45
CA ARG A 124 -7.08 13.92 1.29
C ARG A 124 -7.84 13.44 0.09
N SER A 125 -7.58 14.00 -1.10
CA SER A 125 -8.15 13.54 -2.37
C SER A 125 -7.25 12.58 -3.14
N LEU A 126 -5.96 12.52 -2.80
CA LEU A 126 -4.96 11.69 -3.47
C LEU A 126 -4.43 10.63 -2.50
N PRO A 127 -4.36 9.35 -2.91
CA PRO A 127 -3.79 8.30 -2.09
C PRO A 127 -2.29 8.52 -1.91
N PHE A 128 -1.78 8.19 -0.72
CA PHE A 128 -0.36 8.04 -0.50
C PHE A 128 0.20 6.87 -1.33
N SER A 129 1.44 7.05 -1.81
CA SER A 129 2.17 6.00 -2.51
C SER A 129 3.67 6.13 -2.28
N ALA A 130 4.35 5.03 -2.02
CA ALA A 130 5.80 4.96 -1.90
C ALA A 130 6.39 3.79 -2.67
N THR A 131 7.64 3.93 -3.07
CA THR A 131 8.47 2.89 -3.67
C THR A 131 9.68 2.69 -2.77
N ILE A 132 9.89 1.47 -2.31
CA ILE A 132 10.94 1.11 -1.36
C ILE A 132 11.92 0.19 -2.08
N SER A 133 13.16 0.63 -2.23
CA SER A 133 14.24 -0.20 -2.77
C SER A 133 14.57 -1.34 -1.80
N LEU A 134 14.86 -2.53 -2.32
CA LEU A 134 15.34 -3.66 -1.51
C LEU A 134 16.77 -3.47 -1.02
N ASP A 135 17.46 -2.38 -1.37
CA ASP A 135 18.73 -1.98 -0.75
C ASP A 135 18.52 -1.04 0.45
N CYS A 136 17.29 -0.59 0.69
CA CYS A 136 16.94 0.26 1.82
C CYS A 136 17.14 -0.51 3.13
N ARG A 137 17.89 0.07 4.08
CA ARG A 137 18.07 -0.51 5.42
C ARG A 137 16.80 -0.30 6.25
N TYR A 138 16.59 -1.15 7.24
CA TYR A 138 15.43 -1.07 8.11
C TYR A 138 15.27 0.30 8.79
N VAL A 139 16.36 0.89 9.30
CA VAL A 139 16.33 2.23 9.91
C VAL A 139 15.91 3.33 8.93
N ASP A 140 16.32 3.21 7.66
CA ASP A 140 15.97 4.19 6.62
C ASP A 140 14.50 4.02 6.22
N PHE A 141 14.02 2.77 6.17
CA PHE A 141 12.61 2.44 6.00
C PHE A 141 11.76 3.03 7.12
N GLN A 142 12.09 2.78 8.39
CA GLN A 142 11.41 3.34 9.55
C GLN A 142 11.41 4.87 9.54
N THR A 143 12.54 5.49 9.21
CA THR A 143 12.64 6.96 9.08
C THR A 143 11.70 7.49 7.99
N MET A 144 11.57 6.79 6.86
CA MET A 144 10.59 7.16 5.84
C MET A 144 9.16 7.07 6.38
N LEU A 145 8.84 6.00 7.13
CA LEU A 145 7.52 5.84 7.74
C LEU A 145 7.22 6.97 8.73
N GLU A 146 8.13 7.24 9.66
CA GLU A 146 8.02 8.33 10.64
C GLU A 146 7.90 9.71 9.98
N ALA A 147 8.61 9.95 8.87
CA ALA A 147 8.51 11.19 8.12
C ALA A 147 7.12 11.37 7.47
N PHE A 148 6.37 10.29 7.25
CA PHE A 148 4.97 10.35 6.85
C PHE A 148 4.04 10.67 8.03
N GLU A 149 4.45 10.43 9.27
CA GLU A 149 3.57 10.40 10.45
C GLU A 149 3.04 11.74 11.00
N PRO A 150 3.46 12.94 10.55
CA PRO A 150 2.67 14.15 10.83
C PRO A 150 1.86 14.65 9.63
N PRO A 151 0.51 14.61 9.66
CA PRO A 151 -0.39 14.15 10.74
C PRO A 151 -0.90 12.69 10.61
N PHE A 152 -0.31 11.86 9.74
CA PHE A 152 -0.90 10.59 9.33
C PHE A 152 -0.01 9.40 9.70
N GLY A 153 -0.18 8.90 10.92
CA GLY A 153 0.47 7.68 11.37
C GLY A 153 0.01 6.44 10.60
N TRP A 154 0.84 5.39 10.63
CA TRP A 154 0.47 4.03 10.16
C TRP A 154 -0.79 3.50 10.84
N VAL A 155 -1.06 4.02 12.03
CA VAL A 155 -2.13 3.62 12.93
C VAL A 155 -3.52 3.81 12.33
N ILE A 156 -3.74 4.72 11.36
CA ILE A 156 -5.09 5.13 10.91
C ILE A 156 -5.37 4.79 9.43
N ASN A 157 -4.63 3.87 8.82
CA ASN A 157 -4.71 3.69 7.36
C ASN A 157 -4.62 2.23 6.91
N HIS A 158 -5.29 1.97 5.79
CA HIS A 158 -5.23 0.70 5.08
C HIS A 158 -4.28 0.82 3.89
N PHE A 159 -3.36 -0.13 3.74
CA PHE A 159 -2.36 -0.10 2.67
C PHE A 159 -2.29 -1.40 1.89
N PHE A 160 -2.10 -1.26 0.58
CA PHE A 160 -1.67 -2.30 -0.33
C PHE A 160 -0.15 -2.29 -0.42
N VAL A 161 0.47 -3.44 -0.20
CA VAL A 161 1.92 -3.65 -0.33
C VAL A 161 2.17 -4.74 -1.37
N PHE A 162 2.98 -4.47 -2.38
CA PHE A 162 3.15 -5.36 -3.52
C PHE A 162 4.44 -5.14 -4.29
N GLY A 163 4.83 -6.10 -5.12
CA GLY A 163 5.98 -6.03 -6.01
C GLY A 163 5.59 -5.94 -7.49
N ASN A 164 6.53 -6.20 -8.38
CA ASN A 164 6.24 -6.38 -9.81
C ASN A 164 5.64 -7.76 -10.10
N ASN A 165 5.96 -8.76 -9.27
CA ASN A 165 5.43 -10.10 -9.34
C ASN A 165 4.00 -10.13 -8.80
N ALA A 166 3.04 -10.42 -9.68
CA ALA A 166 1.62 -10.51 -9.32
C ALA A 166 1.25 -11.79 -8.52
N GLY A 167 2.23 -12.59 -8.11
CA GLY A 167 2.06 -13.80 -7.32
C GLY A 167 1.97 -13.56 -5.81
N TRP A 168 2.07 -12.32 -5.33
CA TRP A 168 1.97 -11.97 -3.92
C TRP A 168 1.45 -10.54 -3.71
N GLY A 169 0.92 -10.29 -2.52
CA GLY A 169 0.60 -8.96 -1.99
C GLY A 169 0.30 -9.03 -0.49
N ILE A 170 0.43 -7.90 0.20
CA ILE A 170 0.08 -7.76 1.61
C ILE A 170 -0.93 -6.63 1.73
N TYR A 171 -2.02 -6.88 2.44
CA TYR A 171 -2.95 -5.85 2.87
C TYR A 171 -2.72 -5.55 4.34
N VAL A 172 -2.27 -4.34 4.65
CA VAL A 172 -2.12 -3.84 6.01
C VAL A 172 -3.44 -3.21 6.41
N ALA A 173 -4.12 -3.79 7.40
CA ALA A 173 -5.39 -3.29 7.92
C ALA A 173 -5.21 -2.65 9.29
N GLU A 174 -5.90 -1.53 9.51
CA GLU A 174 -6.06 -0.94 10.84
C GLU A 174 -7.14 -1.67 11.65
N PHE A 175 -8.27 -1.97 11.01
CA PHE A 175 -9.40 -2.64 11.66
C PHE A 175 -9.88 -3.84 10.82
N PRO A 176 -9.78 -5.08 11.35
CA PRO A 176 -8.97 -5.45 12.52
C PRO A 176 -7.47 -5.15 12.25
N PRO A 177 -6.63 -4.93 13.27
CA PRO A 177 -5.23 -4.59 13.08
C PRO A 177 -4.47 -5.86 12.71
N VAL A 178 -4.56 -6.24 11.44
CA VAL A 178 -3.98 -7.44 10.86
C VAL A 178 -3.29 -7.14 9.55
N ASN A 179 -2.20 -7.85 9.29
CA ASN A 179 -1.64 -7.97 7.97
C ASN A 179 -2.17 -9.25 7.32
N ILE A 180 -2.79 -9.12 6.15
CA ILE A 180 -3.24 -10.25 5.35
C ILE A 180 -2.25 -10.40 4.19
N ILE A 181 -1.48 -11.47 4.20
CA ILE A 181 -0.53 -11.81 3.14
C ILE A 181 -1.21 -12.79 2.20
N GLY A 182 -1.48 -12.37 0.97
CA GLY A 182 -1.99 -13.24 -0.09
C GLY A 182 -0.88 -13.61 -1.05
N CYS A 183 -0.63 -14.89 -1.27
CA CYS A 183 0.40 -15.34 -2.21
C CYS A 183 0.09 -16.67 -2.90
N SER A 184 0.77 -16.93 -4.01
CA SER A 184 0.71 -18.25 -4.65
C SER A 184 1.24 -19.35 -3.72
N LYS A 185 0.74 -20.59 -3.87
CA LYS A 185 1.13 -21.74 -3.03
C LYS A 185 2.64 -21.93 -2.88
N LEU A 186 3.41 -21.62 -3.94
CA LEU A 186 4.85 -21.79 -3.97
C LEU A 186 5.61 -20.83 -3.05
N LEU A 187 5.00 -19.70 -2.67
CA LEU A 187 5.62 -18.66 -1.85
C LEU A 187 5.21 -18.74 -0.37
N LEU A 188 4.24 -19.60 -0.07
CA LEU A 188 3.59 -19.66 1.23
C LEU A 188 4.59 -19.92 2.35
N ARG A 189 5.55 -20.83 2.12
CA ARG A 189 6.56 -21.17 3.12
C ARG A 189 7.50 -19.99 3.35
N GLU A 190 7.99 -19.36 2.29
CA GLU A 190 8.92 -18.23 2.41
C GLU A 190 8.30 -17.05 3.15
N PHE A 191 7.04 -16.72 2.87
CA PHE A 191 6.35 -15.65 3.60
C PHE A 191 6.11 -16.02 5.07
N ARG A 192 5.75 -17.26 5.36
CA ARG A 192 5.60 -17.71 6.75
C ARG A 192 6.91 -17.62 7.53
N GLU A 193 8.01 -18.03 6.93
CA GLU A 193 9.33 -17.94 7.55
C GLU A 193 9.76 -16.48 7.76
N ALA A 194 9.48 -15.60 6.79
CA ALA A 194 9.83 -14.18 6.89
C ALA A 194 9.10 -13.43 8.01
N PHE A 195 7.86 -13.81 8.31
CA PHE A 195 6.99 -13.15 9.29
C PHE A 195 6.73 -14.01 10.55
N GLY A 196 7.48 -15.10 10.75
CA GLY A 196 7.30 -15.97 11.93
C GLY A 196 5.90 -16.59 12.08
N ILE A 197 5.23 -16.91 10.96
CA ILE A 197 3.82 -17.36 10.96
C ILE A 197 3.69 -18.89 11.05
N GLU A 198 2.99 -19.35 12.08
CA GLU A 198 2.58 -20.74 12.29
C GLU A 198 1.21 -21.02 11.66
N GLY A 199 1.04 -22.16 11.00
CA GLY A 199 -0.19 -22.48 10.25
C GLY A 199 -0.53 -21.41 9.20
N ASN A 200 -1.69 -20.78 9.32
CA ASN A 200 -2.06 -19.57 8.58
C ASN A 200 -2.00 -18.30 9.44
N GLY A 201 -1.49 -18.38 10.67
CA GLY A 201 -1.36 -17.30 11.63
C GLY A 201 -2.62 -16.99 12.43
N TYR A 202 -3.77 -17.59 12.11
CA TYR A 202 -5.03 -17.29 12.81
C TYR A 202 -4.96 -17.60 14.30
N GLU A 203 -4.37 -18.73 14.70
CA GLU A 203 -4.22 -19.10 16.12
C GLU A 203 -3.36 -18.09 16.89
N GLN A 204 -2.34 -17.50 16.25
CA GLN A 204 -1.48 -16.47 16.87
C GLN A 204 -2.22 -15.16 17.11
N ILE A 205 -3.25 -14.86 16.30
CA ILE A 205 -4.00 -13.59 16.37
C ILE A 205 -5.46 -13.75 16.81
N SER A 206 -5.91 -14.95 17.20
CA SER A 206 -7.33 -15.22 17.42
C SER A 206 -7.92 -14.36 18.53
N ASP A 207 -7.18 -14.16 19.62
CA ASP A 207 -7.63 -13.34 20.75
C ASP A 207 -7.82 -11.86 20.36
N LEU A 208 -7.02 -11.37 19.41
CA LEU A 208 -7.16 -10.04 18.83
C LEU A 208 -8.41 -9.98 17.96
N ILE A 209 -8.58 -10.91 17.03
CA ILE A 209 -9.77 -10.99 16.15
C ILE A 209 -11.05 -11.08 16.98
N ASP A 210 -11.06 -11.90 18.02
CA ASP A 210 -12.21 -12.11 18.89
C ASP A 210 -12.63 -10.82 19.60
N ARG A 211 -11.66 -10.00 20.01
CA ARG A 211 -11.89 -8.70 20.64
C ARG A 211 -12.39 -7.66 19.65
N GLU A 212 -11.75 -7.54 18.49
CA GLU A 212 -12.12 -6.53 17.48
C GLU A 212 -13.54 -6.75 16.95
N PHE A 213 -13.95 -8.01 16.80
CA PHE A 213 -15.29 -8.35 16.32
C PHE A 213 -16.29 -8.73 17.42
N GLU A 214 -16.02 -8.43 18.69
CA GLU A 214 -16.91 -8.80 19.83
C GLU A 214 -18.36 -8.35 19.57
N ASN A 215 -18.55 -7.16 19.01
CA ASN A 215 -19.86 -6.57 18.71
C ASN A 215 -20.36 -6.88 17.28
N ASN A 216 -19.57 -7.54 16.44
CA ASN A 216 -19.86 -7.80 15.02
C ASN A 216 -19.56 -9.26 14.63
N PRO A 217 -20.27 -10.26 15.20
CA PRO A 217 -19.98 -11.68 14.99
C PRO A 217 -20.19 -12.15 13.55
N GLU A 218 -21.06 -11.49 12.78
CA GLU A 218 -21.27 -11.77 11.35
C GLU A 218 -20.03 -11.40 10.52
N ASP A 219 -19.40 -10.27 10.82
CA ASP A 219 -18.18 -9.82 10.14
C ASP A 219 -17.00 -10.69 10.52
N LYS A 220 -16.90 -11.13 11.79
CA LYS A 220 -15.95 -12.18 12.19
C LYS A 220 -16.11 -13.44 11.35
N ARG A 221 -17.34 -13.93 11.18
CA ARG A 221 -17.61 -15.14 10.41
C ARG A 221 -17.15 -14.98 8.95
N ARG A 222 -17.46 -13.85 8.32
CA ARG A 222 -17.01 -13.55 6.95
C ARG A 222 -15.49 -13.46 6.86
N PHE A 223 -14.84 -12.80 7.82
CA PHE A 223 -13.38 -12.72 7.87
C PHE A 223 -12.75 -14.12 7.91
N ILE A 224 -13.26 -14.98 8.79
CA ILE A 224 -12.80 -16.37 8.93
C ILE A 224 -13.10 -17.15 7.64
N GLU A 225 -14.28 -17.02 7.07
CA GLU A 225 -14.65 -17.70 5.81
C GLU A 225 -13.71 -17.34 4.66
N VAL A 226 -13.37 -16.06 4.52
CA VAL A 226 -12.55 -15.54 3.42
C VAL A 226 -11.07 -15.83 3.62
N TYR A 227 -10.54 -15.59 4.83
CA TYR A 227 -9.10 -15.53 5.06
C TYR A 227 -8.53 -16.69 5.87
N VAL A 228 -9.38 -17.46 6.57
CA VAL A 228 -8.93 -18.54 7.47
C VAL A 228 -9.35 -19.91 6.94
N ASN A 229 -10.60 -20.06 6.53
CA ASN A 229 -11.21 -21.31 6.08
C ASN A 229 -11.01 -21.61 4.60
N ASP A 230 -10.17 -20.83 3.90
CA ASP A 230 -9.77 -21.17 2.55
C ASP A 230 -8.93 -22.45 2.60
N ASN A 231 -9.62 -23.58 2.41
CA ASN A 231 -9.24 -24.98 2.69
C ASN A 231 -8.08 -25.52 1.82
N ARG A 232 -7.06 -24.70 1.54
CA ARG A 232 -5.92 -25.07 0.71
C ARG A 232 -4.65 -25.34 1.51
N ILE A 233 -4.79 -25.48 2.82
CA ILE A 233 -3.80 -26.07 3.73
C ILE A 233 -4.27 -27.49 4.04
N ALA A 234 -3.90 -28.42 3.16
CA ALA A 234 -3.87 -29.85 3.40
C ALA A 234 -2.45 -30.35 3.08
#